data_AF-A0A0R1RGA6-F1
#
_entry.id   AF-A0A0R1RGA6-F1
#
_cell.length_a   1.000
_cell.length_b   1.000
_cell.length_c   1.000
_cell.angle_alpha   90.00
_cell.angle_beta   90.00
_cell.angle_gamma   90.00
#
_symmetry.space_group_name_H-M   'P 1'
#
loop_
_entity.id
_entity.type
_entity.pdbx_description
1 polymer ?
#
loop_
_entity_poly.entity_id
_entity_poly.type
_entity_poly.pdbx_seq_one_letter_code
_entity_poly.pdbx_strand_id
1 'polypeptide(L)'
;MPGIEELLSQEIEKQVSSKVAVVAKRFEVLRPWISTEVVKEYIGVKDSQWVINHFAIGKNKKTTEAYNRGLVKKVAGQWRFKNPEFMQYLHDDFWNE
;
A
#
# COMPACT_ATOMS: atom_id res chain seq x y z
N MET A 1 -1.57 14.83 38.94
CA MET A 1 -2.06 13.45 38.74
C MET A 1 -3.24 13.56 37.80
N PRO A 2 -3.22 12.90 36.64
CA PRO A 2 -4.37 12.92 35.73
C PRO A 2 -5.58 12.34 36.47
N GLY A 3 -6.74 12.99 36.31
CA GLY A 3 -7.98 12.51 36.88
C GLY A 3 -8.40 11.18 36.25
N ILE A 4 -9.21 10.39 36.95
CA ILE A 4 -9.70 9.09 36.46
C ILE A 4 -10.37 9.23 35.07
N GLU A 5 -11.05 10.35 34.81
CA GLU A 5 -11.69 10.67 33.52
C GLU A 5 -10.69 10.84 32.37
N GLU A 6 -9.49 11.36 32.66
CA GLU A 6 -8.45 11.60 31.66
C GLU A 6 -7.77 10.28 31.27
N LEU A 7 -7.54 9.39 32.25
CA LEU A 7 -7.06 8.03 32.01
C LEU A 7 -8.08 7.20 31.21
N LEU A 8 -9.38 7.36 31.49
CA LEU A 8 -10.44 6.68 30.74
C LEU A 8 -10.51 7.18 29.30
N SER A 9 -10.38 8.48 29.09
CA SER A 9 -10.39 9.09 27.75
C SER A 9 -9.23 8.61 26.90
N GLN A 10 -8.03 8.51 27.47
CA GLN A 10 -6.84 7.99 26.78
C GLN A 10 -7.00 6.52 26.36
N GLU A 11 -7.56 5.67 27.22
CA GLU A 11 -7.76 4.25 26.91
C GLU A 11 -8.85 4.07 25.84
N ILE A 12 -9.94 4.85 25.89
CA ILE A 12 -10.97 4.88 24.83
C ILE A 12 -10.35 5.30 23.50
N GLU A 13 -9.58 6.39 23.47
CA GLU A 13 -8.96 6.91 22.26
C GLU A 13 -7.98 5.91 21.64
N LYS A 14 -7.23 5.20 22.47
CA LYS A 14 -6.34 4.11 22.04
C LYS A 14 -7.10 2.94 21.42
N GLN A 15 -8.20 2.50 22.06
CA GLN A 15 -9.04 1.43 21.53
C GLN A 15 -9.71 1.83 20.21
N VAL A 16 -10.27 3.03 20.12
CA VAL A 16 -10.91 3.55 18.89
C VAL A 16 -9.88 3.66 17.78
N SER A 17 -8.72 4.23 18.04
CA SER A 17 -7.63 4.36 17.06
C SER A 17 -7.19 3.01 16.52
N SER A 18 -7.05 2.00 17.38
CA SER A 18 -6.67 0.65 16.97
C SER A 18 -7.71 0.01 16.04
N LYS A 19 -9.01 0.14 16.36
CA LYS A 19 -10.11 -0.41 15.55
C LYS A 19 -10.23 0.32 14.22
N VAL A 20 -10.09 1.64 14.21
CA VAL A 20 -10.10 2.45 12.99
C VAL A 20 -8.92 2.08 12.09
N ALA A 21 -7.72 1.85 12.63
CA ALA A 21 -6.56 1.44 11.85
C ALA A 21 -6.76 0.06 11.19
N VAL A 22 -7.33 -0.91 11.91
CA VAL A 22 -7.65 -2.24 11.36
C VAL A 22 -8.66 -2.16 10.22
N VAL A 23 -9.70 -1.34 10.41
CA VAL A 23 -10.74 -1.13 9.40
C VAL A 23 -10.18 -0.36 8.19
N ALA A 24 -9.37 0.67 8.41
CA ALA A 24 -8.71 1.43 7.35
C ALA A 24 -7.78 0.57 6.51
N LYS A 25 -7.09 -0.40 7.12
CA LYS A 25 -6.24 -1.38 6.40
C LYS A 25 -7.06 -2.28 5.47
N ARG A 26 -8.26 -2.71 5.89
CA ARG A 26 -9.22 -3.43 5.01
C ARG A 26 -9.81 -2.52 3.91
N PHE A 27 -10.08 -1.26 4.25
CA PHE A 27 -10.20 -0.08 3.39
C PHE A 27 -9.22 -0.01 2.20
N GLU A 28 -7.94 -0.20 2.49
CA GLU A 28 -6.90 0.20 1.56
C GLU A 28 -6.87 -0.68 0.31
N VAL A 29 -7.12 -1.98 0.44
CA VAL A 29 -7.25 -2.93 -0.69
C VAL A 29 -8.52 -2.76 -1.53
N LEU A 30 -9.47 -1.91 -1.11
CA LEU A 30 -10.66 -1.59 -1.90
C LEU A 30 -10.51 -0.25 -2.65
N ARG A 31 -9.43 0.50 -2.40
CA ARG A 31 -9.18 1.75 -3.12
C ARG A 31 -8.71 1.44 -4.55
N PRO A 32 -9.09 2.28 -5.54
CA PRO A 32 -8.60 2.13 -6.92
C PRO A 32 -7.09 2.31 -7.06
N TRP A 33 -6.48 2.98 -6.07
CA TRP A 33 -5.06 3.26 -6.02
C TRP A 33 -4.52 2.91 -4.64
N ILE A 34 -3.68 1.88 -4.59
CA ILE A 34 -3.09 1.34 -3.37
C ILE A 34 -1.66 1.86 -3.17
N SER A 35 -1.20 1.86 -1.92
CA SER A 35 0.16 2.28 -1.57
C SER A 35 1.19 1.19 -1.89
N THR A 36 2.46 1.59 -1.97
CA THR A 36 3.59 0.66 -2.05
C THR A 36 3.58 -0.38 -0.92
N GLU A 37 3.14 0.01 0.27
CA GLU A 37 3.07 -0.89 1.43
C GLU A 37 2.08 -2.04 1.21
N VAL A 38 0.91 -1.75 0.63
CA VAL A 38 -0.09 -2.79 0.30
C VAL A 38 0.46 -3.76 -0.74
N VAL A 39 1.12 -3.23 -1.78
CA VAL A 39 1.77 -4.06 -2.81
C VAL A 39 2.89 -4.91 -2.21
N LYS A 40 3.69 -4.33 -1.33
CA LYS A 40 4.76 -5.04 -0.60
C LYS A 40 4.20 -6.21 0.19
N GLU A 41 3.13 -5.98 0.96
CA GLU A 41 2.46 -7.03 1.72
C GLU A 41 1.90 -8.14 0.81
N TYR A 42 1.37 -7.77 -0.36
CA TYR A 42 0.82 -8.72 -1.32
C TYR A 42 1.89 -9.60 -1.99
N ILE A 43 3.01 -9.02 -2.42
CA ILE A 43 4.12 -9.75 -3.07
C ILE A 43 4.97 -10.50 -2.02
N GLY A 44 4.88 -10.13 -0.74
CA GLY A 44 5.63 -10.77 0.35
C GLY A 44 7.10 -10.33 0.44
N VAL A 45 7.45 -9.17 -0.13
CA VAL A 45 8.82 -8.62 -0.06
C VAL A 45 9.00 -7.78 1.20
N LYS A 46 10.22 -7.73 1.75
CA LYS A 46 10.48 -6.98 3.00
C LYS A 46 10.71 -5.49 2.79
N ASP A 47 11.12 -5.09 1.58
CA ASP A 47 11.58 -3.73 1.28
C ASP A 47 10.66 -3.03 0.25
N SER A 48 10.03 -1.93 0.69
CA SER A 48 9.22 -1.07 -0.17
C SER A 48 10.04 -0.39 -1.25
N GLN A 49 11.33 -0.14 -1.01
CA GLN A 49 12.24 0.44 -1.99
C GLN A 49 12.48 -0.51 -3.15
N TRP A 50 12.50 -1.83 -2.90
CA TRP A 50 12.56 -2.83 -3.96
C TRP A 50 11.34 -2.71 -4.88
N VAL A 51 10.12 -2.60 -4.34
CA VAL A 51 8.89 -2.43 -5.13
C VAL A 51 8.96 -1.17 -6.00
N ILE A 52 9.41 -0.06 -5.41
CA ILE A 52 9.57 1.21 -6.12
C ILE A 52 10.60 1.08 -7.24
N ASN A 53 11.76 0.48 -6.97
CA ASN A 53 12.80 0.31 -7.96
C ASN A 53 12.38 -0.67 -9.06
N HIS A 54 11.59 -1.69 -8.74
CA HIS A 54 11.23 -2.73 -9.69
C HIS A 54 10.04 -2.35 -10.59
N PHE A 55 9.12 -1.53 -10.08
CA PHE A 55 7.85 -1.19 -10.77
C PHE A 55 7.63 0.32 -11.02
N ALA A 56 8.37 1.23 -10.38
CA ALA A 56 8.13 2.67 -10.49
C ALA A 56 9.32 3.54 -10.97
N ILE A 57 10.57 3.24 -10.57
CA ILE A 57 11.76 4.08 -10.86
C ILE A 57 12.84 3.33 -11.64
N GLY A 58 12.80 2.00 -11.71
CA GLY A 58 13.82 1.20 -12.37
C GLY A 58 13.99 1.51 -13.86
N LYS A 59 15.09 0.96 -14.42
CA LYS A 59 15.37 0.98 -15.87
C LYS A 59 15.19 -0.40 -16.51
N ASN A 60 14.44 -1.29 -15.86
CA ASN A 60 14.08 -2.59 -16.42
C ASN A 60 12.87 -2.43 -17.36
N LYS A 61 12.67 -3.37 -18.30
CA LYS A 61 11.51 -3.30 -19.21
C LYS A 61 10.17 -3.26 -18.45
N LYS A 62 10.11 -3.90 -17.27
CA LYS A 62 8.94 -4.00 -16.39
C LYS A 62 8.48 -2.68 -15.78
N THR A 63 9.38 -1.76 -15.42
CA THR A 63 9.00 -0.41 -14.92
C THR A 63 8.38 0.43 -16.03
N THR A 64 9.03 0.45 -17.19
CA THR A 64 8.53 1.15 -18.38
C THR A 64 7.17 0.61 -18.80
N GLU A 65 6.98 -0.70 -18.75
CA GLU A 65 5.71 -1.35 -19.07
C GLU A 65 4.59 -1.03 -18.07
N ALA A 66 4.85 -1.15 -16.76
CA ALA A 66 3.86 -0.83 -15.73
C ALA A 66 3.44 0.65 -15.79
N TYR A 67 4.38 1.55 -16.09
CA TYR A 67 4.09 2.96 -16.31
C TYR A 67 3.29 3.20 -17.59
N ASN A 68 3.70 2.60 -18.72
CA ASN A 68 3.02 2.75 -20.02
C ASN A 68 1.59 2.18 -20.01
N ARG A 69 1.36 1.09 -19.27
CA ARG A 69 0.03 0.49 -19.06
C ARG A 69 -0.82 1.31 -18.07
N GLY A 70 -0.30 2.40 -17.50
CA GLY A 70 -1.01 3.25 -16.54
C GLY A 70 -1.29 2.57 -15.20
N LEU A 71 -0.52 1.53 -14.85
CA LEU A 71 -0.70 0.76 -13.63
C LEU A 71 -0.02 1.42 -12.42
N VAL A 72 0.91 2.34 -12.66
CA VAL A 72 1.67 3.04 -11.62
C VAL A 72 1.62 4.54 -11.87
N LYS A 73 1.41 5.33 -10.82
CA LYS A 73 1.49 6.79 -10.89
C LYS A 73 2.06 7.40 -9.62
N LYS A 74 2.55 8.64 -9.72
CA LYS A 74 3.01 9.42 -8.57
C LYS A 74 1.94 10.42 -8.15
N VAL A 75 1.49 10.37 -6.90
CA VAL A 75 0.51 11.29 -6.30
C VAL A 75 1.08 11.87 -5.03
N ALA A 76 1.15 13.21 -4.94
CA ALA A 76 1.67 13.92 -3.76
C ALA A 76 3.05 13.39 -3.29
N GLY A 77 3.95 13.11 -4.23
CA GLY A 77 5.29 12.59 -3.93
C GLY A 77 5.37 11.07 -3.68
N GLN A 78 4.24 10.38 -3.52
CA GLN A 78 4.17 8.95 -3.24
C GLN A 78 3.78 8.14 -4.48
N TRP A 79 4.36 6.95 -4.63
CA TRP A 79 3.96 6.01 -5.68
C TRP A 79 2.67 5.29 -5.30
N ARG A 80 1.78 5.16 -6.29
CA ARG A 80 0.47 4.53 -6.16
C ARG A 80 0.29 3.53 -7.30
N PHE A 81 -0.34 2.42 -6.99
CA PHE A 81 -0.53 1.28 -7.88
C PHE A 81 -2.02 1.06 -8.13
N LYS A 82 -2.39 0.77 -9.37
CA LYS A 82 -3.80 0.62 -9.78
C LYS A 82 -4.35 -0.71 -9.32
N ASN A 83 -5.53 -0.72 -8.71
CA ASN A 83 -6.12 -1.91 -8.14
C ASN A 83 -7.53 -2.11 -8.72
N PRO A 84 -7.87 -3.31 -9.24
CA PRO A 84 -7.12 -4.58 -9.17
C PRO A 84 -6.09 -4.83 -10.28
N GLU A 85 -6.00 -3.97 -11.29
CA GLU A 85 -5.28 -4.29 -12.54
C GLU A 85 -3.78 -4.52 -12.33
N PHE A 86 -3.12 -3.81 -11.40
CA PHE A 86 -1.72 -4.06 -11.08
C PHE A 86 -1.53 -5.41 -10.37
N MET A 87 -2.49 -5.85 -9.56
CA MET A 87 -2.39 -7.15 -8.90
C MET A 87 -2.55 -8.31 -9.89
N GLN A 88 -3.41 -8.13 -10.90
CA GLN A 88 -3.53 -9.07 -12.02
C GLN A 88 -2.24 -9.12 -12.83
N TYR A 89 -1.66 -7.96 -13.17
CA TYR A 89 -0.34 -7.87 -13.82
C TYR A 89 0.74 -8.62 -13.03
N LEU A 90 0.78 -8.51 -11.70
CA LEU A 90 1.72 -9.28 -10.88
C LEU A 90 1.47 -10.78 -10.94
N HIS A 91 0.22 -11.22 -10.95
CA HIS A 91 -0.11 -12.64 -11.03
C HIS A 91 0.25 -13.24 -12.39
N ASP A 92 -0.07 -12.53 -13.48
CA ASP A 92 0.03 -13.05 -14.83
C ASP A 92 1.45 -12.92 -15.41
N ASP A 93 2.11 -11.77 -15.21
CA ASP A 93 3.38 -11.44 -15.86
C ASP A 93 4.60 -11.58 -14.92
N PHE A 94 4.41 -11.58 -13.59
CA PHE A 94 5.53 -11.66 -12.63
C PHE A 94 5.68 -13.06 -11.98
N TRP A 95 4.60 -13.78 -11.69
CA TRP A 95 4.67 -15.11 -11.06
C TRP A 95 4.80 -16.28 -12.04
N ASN A 96 4.60 -16.05 -13.34
CA ASN A 96 4.72 -17.07 -14.39
C ASN A 96 6.10 -17.08 -15.10
N GLU A 97 7.06 -16.26 -14.64
CA GLU A 97 8.49 -16.33 -15.02
C GLU A 97 9.28 -17.17 -14.01
#